data_AF-A0A3B0BD13-F1
#
_entry.id   AF-A0A3B0BD13-F1
#
_cell.length_a   1.000
_cell.length_b   1.000
_cell.length_c   1.000
_cell.angle_alpha   90.00
_cell.angle_beta   90.00
_cell.angle_gamma   90.00
#
_symmetry.space_group_name_H-M   'P 1'
#
loop_
_entity.id
_entity.type
_entity.pdbx_description
1 polymer ?
#
loop_
_entity_poly.entity_id
_entity_poly.type
_entity_poly.pdbx_seq_one_letter_code
_entity_poly.pdbx_strand_id
1 'polypeptide(L)'
;MITNRTAPRLAAVAALAAALSAGPVQSALADGRAGSHPVSAGKTVAAAGAAEPDKANKADRFRDDKGGWKGDGLSLNAADNKKVDEFLARARSAEQTVSPEMQAVARISHATLIGFDHRLKSPDSLKRKVATAMKETPGQTVDATLARISDSVRYTLQWPDGSYTNGVTIASSALSLWGNDSVKWANTWGRKHGYKAINAAWRDPHSRHVFEVQFHTPSSKWAQEATHKLYEEQRLPTTSPERARELQEQQNAIFESVPVPDGAEDLTLPAAPAQGRQEPARTLPAPVDQPAAAA
;
A
#
# COMPACT_ATOMS: atom_id res chain seq x y z
N MET A 1 -53.47 26.84 -9.73
CA MET A 1 -52.79 27.99 -9.09
C MET A 1 -51.58 27.42 -8.35
N ILE A 2 -50.41 27.20 -8.96
CA ILE A 2 -49.37 28.14 -9.44
C ILE A 2 -49.08 29.28 -8.46
N THR A 3 -47.94 29.15 -7.75
CA THR A 3 -46.84 30.11 -7.51
C THR A 3 -45.91 29.41 -6.49
N ASN A 4 -44.78 28.77 -6.82
CA ASN A 4 -43.53 29.18 -7.48
C ASN A 4 -42.70 30.23 -6.72
N ARG A 5 -41.37 30.01 -6.70
CA ARG A 5 -40.23 30.82 -6.20
C ARG A 5 -39.76 30.44 -4.77
N THR A 6 -38.48 30.18 -4.48
CA THR A 6 -37.22 30.60 -5.12
C THR A 6 -36.05 29.83 -4.49
N ALA A 7 -35.11 29.33 -5.31
CA ALA A 7 -33.68 29.27 -4.96
C ALA A 7 -32.97 30.31 -5.83
N PRO A 8 -31.88 30.95 -5.36
CA PRO A 8 -30.58 30.53 -5.89
C PRO A 8 -29.35 30.71 -4.95
N ARG A 9 -28.43 29.73 -5.07
CA ARG A 9 -26.96 29.80 -5.29
C ARG A 9 -26.02 30.72 -4.47
N LEU A 10 -24.92 30.05 -4.06
CA LEU A 10 -23.48 30.38 -4.21
C LEU A 10 -22.68 31.08 -3.08
N ALA A 11 -21.39 30.68 -3.08
CA ALA A 11 -20.18 31.25 -2.45
C ALA A 11 -19.85 30.74 -1.03
N ALA A 12 -18.60 30.38 -0.68
CA ALA A 12 -17.31 30.62 -1.31
C ALA A 12 -16.27 29.55 -0.88
N VAL A 13 -15.40 29.17 -1.84
CA VAL A 13 -14.12 28.49 -1.62
C VAL A 13 -13.02 29.55 -1.70
N ALA A 14 -12.24 29.74 -0.64
CA ALA A 14 -10.98 30.51 -0.57
C ALA A 14 -10.31 30.18 0.78
N ALA A 15 -9.01 30.01 0.97
CA ALA A 15 -7.82 30.18 0.13
C ALA A 15 -6.69 29.30 0.73
N LEU A 16 -5.81 28.75 -0.11
CA LEU A 16 -4.55 28.13 0.31
C LEU A 16 -3.39 28.79 -0.46
N ALA A 17 -2.56 29.59 0.23
CA ALA A 17 -1.22 29.95 -0.20
C ALA A 17 -0.41 30.60 0.94
N ALA A 18 0.67 29.94 1.37
CA ALA A 18 1.95 30.50 1.83
C ALA A 18 2.91 29.30 2.05
N ALA A 19 3.76 28.96 1.08
CA ALA A 19 5.13 29.46 0.91
C ALA A 19 6.11 28.95 1.98
N LEU A 20 7.01 28.03 1.60
CA LEU A 20 8.37 27.94 2.11
C LEU A 20 9.27 27.30 1.04
N SER A 21 10.00 28.18 0.38
CA SER A 21 11.16 27.93 -0.46
C SER A 21 12.37 27.58 0.39
N ALA A 22 13.09 26.51 0.04
CA ALA A 22 14.52 26.38 0.34
C ALA A 22 15.18 25.55 -0.77
N GLY A 23 16.19 26.15 -1.40
CA GLY A 23 17.01 25.55 -2.46
C GLY A 23 17.99 24.51 -1.93
N PRO A 24 18.82 23.93 -2.83
CA PRO A 24 19.59 22.72 -2.56
C PRO A 24 20.92 23.03 -1.86
N VAL A 25 21.34 22.16 -0.94
CA VAL A 25 22.73 22.13 -0.47
C VAL A 25 23.43 20.92 -1.08
N GLN A 26 24.49 21.23 -1.81
CA GLN A 26 25.37 20.30 -2.50
C GLN A 26 26.25 19.50 -1.54
N SER A 27 26.56 18.29 -2.02
CA SER A 27 27.55 17.35 -1.50
C SER A 27 28.97 17.91 -1.54
N ALA A 28 29.77 17.59 -0.51
CA ALA A 28 31.23 17.58 -0.60
C ALA A 28 31.80 16.47 0.29
N LEU A 29 32.41 15.48 -0.37
CA LEU A 29 33.38 14.54 0.18
C LEU A 29 34.78 15.14 0.04
N ALA A 30 35.68 14.95 1.02
CA ALA A 30 37.09 14.61 0.81
C ALA A 30 37.87 14.50 2.15
N ASP A 31 38.41 13.29 2.37
CA ASP A 31 39.77 12.90 2.77
C ASP A 31 40.63 13.73 3.75
N GLY A 32 41.30 13.00 4.68
CA GLY A 32 42.46 13.55 5.38
C GLY A 32 43.05 12.78 6.57
N ARG A 33 43.62 11.58 6.32
CA ARG A 33 44.89 11.05 6.86
C ARG A 33 45.33 11.26 8.34
N ALA A 34 45.48 10.12 9.03
CA ALA A 34 46.64 9.61 9.80
C ALA A 34 47.34 10.46 10.89
N GLY A 35 47.46 9.85 12.09
CA GLY A 35 48.45 10.19 13.12
C GLY A 35 48.40 9.17 14.28
N SER A 36 49.55 8.68 14.72
CA SER A 36 49.78 7.37 15.34
C SER A 36 50.34 7.43 16.79
N HIS A 37 49.84 6.52 17.67
CA HIS A 37 50.52 5.78 18.77
C HIS A 37 51.23 6.54 19.95
N PRO A 38 51.74 5.88 21.03
CA PRO A 38 51.18 4.80 21.91
C PRO A 38 51.59 4.94 23.42
N VAL A 39 51.00 4.15 24.33
CA VAL A 39 51.63 3.58 25.57
C VAL A 39 50.69 2.51 26.18
N SER A 40 51.03 1.21 26.25
CA SER A 40 51.85 0.47 27.27
C SER A 40 51.14 0.33 28.63
N ALA A 41 51.07 -0.80 29.37
CA ALA A 41 51.42 -2.22 29.22
C ALA A 41 50.88 -3.02 30.42
N GLY A 42 50.83 -4.36 30.28
CA GLY A 42 50.92 -5.35 31.39
C GLY A 42 49.61 -6.08 31.72
N LYS A 43 49.57 -7.40 31.96
CA LYS A 43 50.56 -8.49 31.98
C LYS A 43 49.78 -9.83 31.99
N THR A 44 50.47 -10.88 31.54
CA THR A 44 50.20 -12.31 31.31
C THR A 44 49.52 -13.08 32.48
N VAL A 45 48.94 -14.30 32.32
CA VAL A 45 49.62 -15.62 32.20
C VAL A 45 48.73 -16.77 31.61
N ALA A 46 49.33 -17.55 30.69
CA ALA A 46 49.32 -19.02 30.38
C ALA A 46 48.01 -19.86 30.42
N ALA A 47 47.59 -20.56 29.33
CA ALA A 47 48.07 -21.82 28.69
C ALA A 47 47.21 -23.03 29.17
N ALA A 48 46.85 -24.08 28.42
CA ALA A 48 47.29 -24.69 27.16
C ALA A 48 46.18 -25.64 26.63
N GLY A 49 46.29 -26.12 25.38
CA GLY A 49 45.66 -27.39 24.95
C GLY A 49 45.04 -27.38 23.55
N ALA A 50 45.78 -27.85 22.56
CA ALA A 50 45.38 -28.01 21.17
C ALA A 50 44.55 -29.29 20.93
N ALA A 51 43.55 -29.21 20.03
CA ALA A 51 43.20 -30.23 19.03
C ALA A 51 42.01 -29.76 18.15
N GLU A 52 42.28 -29.39 16.89
CA GLU A 52 41.33 -29.59 15.78
C GLU A 52 41.44 -31.06 15.35
N PRO A 53 40.38 -31.72 14.81
CA PRO A 53 39.64 -31.22 13.64
C PRO A 53 38.12 -31.49 13.63
N ASP A 54 37.34 -30.59 13.03
CA ASP A 54 36.36 -31.02 12.02
C ASP A 54 35.95 -29.85 11.12
N LYS A 55 36.52 -29.85 9.91
CA LYS A 55 36.27 -28.87 8.85
C LYS A 55 35.01 -29.28 8.09
N ALA A 56 33.84 -29.00 8.66
CA ALA A 56 32.58 -29.25 7.94
C ALA A 56 31.45 -28.29 8.34
N ASN A 57 31.68 -26.96 8.38
CA ASN A 57 30.54 -26.00 8.19
C ASN A 57 30.93 -24.53 7.90
N LYS A 58 31.91 -24.29 7.03
CA LYS A 58 32.27 -22.92 6.60
C LYS A 58 32.43 -22.78 5.09
N ALA A 59 31.54 -23.41 4.33
CA ALA A 59 31.55 -23.36 2.85
C ALA A 59 30.25 -22.84 2.23
N ASP A 60 29.42 -22.09 2.98
CA ASP A 60 28.19 -21.49 2.43
C ASP A 60 28.09 -19.96 2.61
N ARG A 61 29.20 -19.29 2.93
CA ARG A 61 29.20 -17.83 3.21
C ARG A 61 29.75 -16.93 2.12
N PHE A 62 30.20 -17.47 0.99
CA PHE A 62 30.64 -16.66 -0.14
C PHE A 62 30.35 -17.39 -1.46
N ARG A 63 29.05 -17.54 -1.79
CA ARG A 63 28.65 -17.60 -3.20
C ARG A 63 28.42 -16.16 -3.62
N ASP A 64 29.07 -15.72 -4.69
CA ASP A 64 28.75 -14.47 -5.38
C ASP A 64 27.22 -14.35 -5.48
N ASP A 65 26.65 -13.28 -4.93
CA ASP A 65 25.20 -13.12 -4.76
C ASP A 65 24.46 -12.83 -6.07
N LYS A 66 24.93 -13.35 -7.21
CA LYS A 66 24.32 -13.18 -8.54
C LYS A 66 22.85 -13.62 -8.52
N GLY A 67 21.94 -12.71 -8.13
CA GLY A 67 20.52 -12.98 -7.92
C GLY A 67 19.91 -12.47 -6.59
N GLY A 68 20.71 -11.97 -5.65
CA GLY A 68 20.24 -11.27 -4.46
C GLY A 68 19.76 -9.85 -4.76
N TRP A 69 19.15 -9.19 -3.77
CA TRP A 69 18.75 -7.79 -3.86
C TRP A 69 19.31 -6.99 -2.67
N LYS A 70 19.70 -5.74 -2.91
CA LYS A 70 20.15 -4.77 -1.91
C LYS A 70 19.54 -3.40 -2.19
N GLY A 71 19.05 -2.73 -1.16
CA GLY A 71 18.49 -1.39 -1.25
C GLY A 71 18.22 -0.80 0.14
N ASP A 72 18.51 0.48 0.35
CA ASP A 72 18.24 1.21 1.60
C ASP A 72 18.78 0.54 2.88
N GLY A 73 19.97 -0.07 2.80
CA GLY A 73 20.57 -0.80 3.91
C GLY A 73 19.88 -2.13 4.26
N LEU A 74 19.00 -2.61 3.40
CA LEU A 74 18.31 -3.89 3.47
C LEU A 74 18.83 -4.83 2.38
N SER A 75 18.67 -6.14 2.57
CA SER A 75 19.03 -7.13 1.58
C SER A 75 18.14 -8.36 1.62
N LEU A 76 18.06 -9.04 0.48
CA LEU A 76 17.51 -10.39 0.34
C LEU A 76 18.59 -11.27 -0.29
N ASN A 77 18.79 -12.48 0.24
CA ASN A 77 19.63 -13.47 -0.43
C ASN A 77 18.98 -13.92 -1.75
N ALA A 78 19.74 -14.63 -2.59
CA ALA A 78 19.26 -15.01 -3.92
C ALA A 78 18.00 -15.91 -3.91
N ALA A 79 17.88 -16.82 -2.94
CA ALA A 79 16.72 -17.71 -2.84
C ALA A 79 15.46 -16.94 -2.44
N ASP A 80 15.58 -16.04 -1.48
CA ASP A 80 14.51 -15.16 -1.02
C ASP A 80 14.09 -14.17 -2.11
N ASN A 81 15.06 -13.55 -2.78
CA ASN A 81 14.78 -12.65 -3.89
C ASN A 81 14.03 -13.36 -5.04
N LYS A 82 14.43 -14.60 -5.37
CA LYS A 82 13.73 -15.41 -6.38
C LYS A 82 12.25 -15.64 -6.03
N LYS A 83 11.92 -15.92 -4.77
CA LYS A 83 10.53 -16.05 -4.31
C LYS A 83 9.73 -14.77 -4.47
N VAL A 84 10.34 -13.62 -4.19
CA VAL A 84 9.72 -12.29 -4.40
C VAL A 84 9.49 -12.03 -5.89
N ASP A 85 10.46 -12.36 -6.74
CA ASP A 85 10.34 -12.21 -8.20
C ASP A 85 9.24 -13.11 -8.79
N GLU A 86 9.11 -14.35 -8.31
CA GLU A 86 8.01 -15.26 -8.67
C GLU A 86 6.65 -14.74 -8.20
N PHE A 87 6.57 -14.15 -7.01
CA PHE A 87 5.35 -13.51 -6.52
C PHE A 87 4.95 -12.31 -7.39
N LEU A 88 5.91 -11.49 -7.82
CA LEU A 88 5.65 -10.37 -8.75
C LEU A 88 5.19 -10.85 -10.13
N ALA A 89 5.70 -11.99 -10.61
CA ALA A 89 5.20 -12.60 -11.84
C ALA A 89 3.74 -13.03 -11.70
N ARG A 90 3.37 -13.69 -10.58
CA ARG A 90 1.97 -14.05 -10.29
C ARG A 90 1.07 -12.83 -10.15
N ALA A 91 1.52 -11.78 -9.46
CA ALA A 91 0.77 -10.53 -9.34
C ALA A 91 0.49 -9.88 -10.71
N ARG A 92 1.48 -9.85 -11.61
CA ARG A 92 1.31 -9.35 -12.98
C ARG A 92 0.32 -10.19 -13.80
N SER A 93 0.38 -11.51 -13.68
CA SER A 93 -0.57 -12.40 -14.37
C SER A 93 -1.99 -12.23 -13.84
N ALA A 94 -2.16 -12.12 -12.52
CA ALA A 94 -3.47 -11.86 -11.91
C ALA A 94 -4.03 -10.50 -12.35
N GLU A 95 -3.22 -9.45 -12.35
CA GLU A 95 -3.63 -8.10 -12.78
C GLU A 95 -4.21 -8.07 -14.18
N GLN A 96 -3.68 -8.84 -15.13
CA GLN A 96 -4.23 -8.91 -16.51
C GLN A 96 -5.69 -9.36 -16.56
N THR A 97 -6.13 -10.16 -15.57
CA THR A 97 -7.51 -10.63 -15.46
C THR A 97 -8.37 -9.74 -14.57
N VAL A 98 -7.81 -9.21 -13.49
CA VAL A 98 -8.53 -8.39 -12.50
C VAL A 98 -8.74 -6.96 -13.00
N SER A 99 -7.82 -6.40 -13.81
CA SER A 99 -7.94 -5.02 -14.28
C SER A 99 -9.16 -4.74 -15.16
N PRO A 100 -9.48 -5.56 -16.18
CA PRO A 100 -10.73 -5.39 -16.95
C PRO A 100 -11.98 -5.50 -16.08
N GLU A 101 -11.94 -6.40 -15.09
CA GLU A 101 -13.02 -6.56 -14.12
C GLU A 101 -13.19 -5.30 -13.27
N MET A 102 -12.10 -4.75 -12.72
CA MET A 102 -12.14 -3.53 -11.92
C MET A 102 -12.58 -2.30 -12.71
N GLN A 103 -12.25 -2.22 -14.00
CA GLN A 103 -12.80 -1.19 -14.89
C GLN A 103 -14.32 -1.37 -15.08
N ALA A 104 -14.80 -2.61 -15.21
CA ALA A 104 -16.22 -2.88 -15.27
C ALA A 104 -16.93 -2.56 -13.95
N VAL A 105 -16.36 -2.95 -12.80
CA VAL A 105 -16.83 -2.57 -11.46
C VAL A 105 -16.96 -1.06 -11.35
N ALA A 106 -15.92 -0.31 -11.73
CA ALA A 106 -15.95 1.15 -11.69
C ALA A 106 -17.09 1.72 -12.54
N ARG A 107 -17.32 1.18 -13.75
CA ARG A 107 -18.42 1.63 -14.62
C ARG A 107 -19.80 1.37 -14.00
N ILE A 108 -20.07 0.14 -13.57
CA ILE A 108 -21.40 -0.24 -13.04
C ILE A 108 -21.73 0.45 -11.71
N SER A 109 -20.70 0.77 -10.91
CA SER A 109 -20.87 1.48 -9.64
C SER A 109 -20.77 2.99 -9.79
N HIS A 110 -20.53 3.52 -11.00
CA HIS A 110 -20.26 4.95 -11.24
C HIS A 110 -19.08 5.51 -10.43
N ALA A 111 -18.02 4.72 -10.27
CA ALA A 111 -16.78 5.15 -9.63
C ALA A 111 -15.80 5.75 -10.64
N THR A 112 -14.98 6.68 -10.17
CA THR A 112 -13.72 7.02 -10.83
C THR A 112 -12.64 6.04 -10.37
N LEU A 113 -12.03 5.30 -11.31
CA LEU A 113 -10.88 4.44 -11.02
C LEU A 113 -9.59 5.27 -11.10
N ILE A 114 -9.10 5.71 -9.94
CA ILE A 114 -7.95 6.63 -9.85
C ILE A 114 -6.64 5.89 -9.61
N GLY A 115 -5.53 6.47 -10.06
CA GLY A 115 -4.18 5.93 -9.84
C GLY A 115 -3.95 4.57 -10.52
N PHE A 116 -4.72 4.25 -11.56
CA PHE A 116 -4.68 2.95 -12.24
C PHE A 116 -3.29 2.60 -12.78
N ASP A 117 -2.50 3.58 -13.20
CA ASP A 117 -1.11 3.35 -13.67
C ASP A 117 -0.18 2.81 -12.57
N HIS A 118 -0.56 2.99 -11.30
CA HIS A 118 0.18 2.50 -10.13
C HIS A 118 -0.46 1.25 -9.50
N ARG A 119 -1.33 0.55 -10.24
CA ARG A 119 -2.03 -0.65 -9.75
C ARG A 119 -1.10 -1.81 -9.39
N LEU A 120 0.06 -1.90 -10.02
CA LEU A 120 1.10 -2.89 -9.71
C LEU A 120 2.16 -2.29 -8.81
N LYS A 121 2.49 -3.00 -7.74
CA LYS A 121 3.63 -2.62 -6.89
C LYS A 121 4.94 -2.80 -7.64
N SER A 122 5.85 -1.83 -7.56
CA SER A 122 7.15 -1.96 -8.20
C SER A 122 7.99 -3.07 -7.56
N PRO A 123 8.85 -3.77 -8.33
CA PRO A 123 9.69 -4.83 -7.81
C PRO A 123 10.53 -4.39 -6.61
N ASP A 124 11.16 -3.23 -6.72
CA ASP A 124 12.01 -2.68 -5.68
C ASP A 124 11.23 -2.36 -4.40
N SER A 125 10.02 -1.80 -4.53
CA SER A 125 9.14 -1.54 -3.38
C SER A 125 8.68 -2.80 -2.68
N LEU A 126 8.41 -3.88 -3.41
CA LEU A 126 8.05 -5.15 -2.81
C LEU A 126 9.25 -5.79 -2.10
N LYS A 127 10.43 -5.80 -2.73
CA LYS A 127 11.66 -6.35 -2.14
C LYS A 127 12.03 -5.62 -0.86
N ARG A 128 11.99 -4.28 -0.86
CA ARG A 128 12.15 -3.46 0.33
C ARG A 128 11.14 -3.84 1.41
N LYS A 129 9.85 -3.93 1.09
CA LYS A 129 8.79 -4.29 2.05
C LYS A 129 9.05 -5.66 2.69
N VAL A 130 9.46 -6.65 1.89
CA VAL A 130 9.77 -8.00 2.40
C VAL A 130 11.02 -7.97 3.30
N ALA A 131 12.09 -7.31 2.85
CA ALA A 131 13.33 -7.21 3.61
C ALA A 131 13.15 -6.45 4.93
N THR A 132 12.35 -5.37 4.93
CA THR A 132 11.96 -4.64 6.15
C THR A 132 11.25 -5.56 7.14
N ALA A 133 10.21 -6.29 6.69
CA ALA A 133 9.45 -7.19 7.56
C ALA A 133 10.33 -8.28 8.19
N MET A 134 11.24 -8.88 7.41
CA MET A 134 12.18 -9.89 7.90
C MET A 134 13.19 -9.32 8.90
N LYS A 135 13.59 -8.05 8.74
CA LYS A 135 14.49 -7.37 9.68
C LYS A 135 13.78 -7.02 10.98
N GLU A 136 12.53 -6.57 10.91
CA GLU A 136 11.73 -6.16 12.08
C GLU A 136 11.21 -7.35 12.89
N THR A 137 10.99 -8.50 12.25
CA THR A 137 10.50 -9.72 12.90
C THR A 137 11.46 -10.89 12.68
N PRO A 138 12.48 -11.07 13.55
CA PRO A 138 13.43 -12.17 13.44
C PRO A 138 12.73 -13.54 13.42
N GLY A 139 13.08 -14.38 12.45
CA GLY A 139 12.47 -15.70 12.23
C GLY A 139 11.28 -15.72 11.27
N GLN A 140 10.82 -14.56 10.79
CA GLN A 140 9.79 -14.49 9.76
C GLN A 140 10.36 -14.94 8.39
N THR A 141 9.67 -15.88 7.73
CA THR A 141 10.06 -16.36 6.40
C THR A 141 9.53 -15.46 5.30
N VAL A 142 10.17 -15.46 4.13
CA VAL A 142 9.67 -14.75 2.93
C VAL A 142 8.26 -15.19 2.57
N ASP A 143 7.97 -16.50 2.62
CA ASP A 143 6.65 -17.03 2.26
C ASP A 143 5.56 -16.51 3.21
N ALA A 144 5.83 -16.48 4.52
CA ALA A 144 4.91 -15.94 5.51
C ALA A 144 4.70 -14.42 5.31
N THR A 145 5.75 -13.68 4.95
CA THR A 145 5.64 -12.25 4.61
C THR A 145 4.81 -12.03 3.36
N LEU A 146 5.09 -12.75 2.27
CA LEU A 146 4.38 -12.64 1.00
C LEU A 146 2.90 -13.01 1.14
N ALA A 147 2.57 -14.03 1.95
CA ALA A 147 1.18 -14.44 2.21
C ALA A 147 0.32 -13.32 2.85
N ARG A 148 0.95 -12.34 3.51
CA ARG A 148 0.26 -11.19 4.12
C ARG A 148 0.16 -9.97 3.18
N ILE A 149 0.80 -10.01 2.02
CA ILE A 149 0.82 -8.89 1.07
C ILE A 149 -0.42 -8.98 0.17
N SER A 150 -1.30 -8.00 0.31
CA SER A 150 -2.50 -7.82 -0.53
C SER A 150 -2.36 -6.65 -1.50
N ASP A 151 -1.48 -5.69 -1.22
CA ASP A 151 -1.29 -4.45 -2.01
C ASP A 151 -0.29 -4.62 -3.17
N SER A 152 -0.09 -5.85 -3.66
CA SER A 152 0.76 -6.11 -4.82
C SER A 152 0.06 -5.81 -6.15
N VAL A 153 -1.26 -6.02 -6.16
CA VAL A 153 -2.21 -5.51 -7.15
C VAL A 153 -3.25 -4.70 -6.36
N ARG A 154 -3.44 -3.43 -6.71
CA ARG A 154 -4.29 -2.52 -5.92
C ARG A 154 -5.07 -1.57 -6.81
N TYR A 155 -6.34 -1.41 -6.50
CA TYR A 155 -7.24 -0.48 -7.18
C TYR A 155 -7.82 0.51 -6.18
N THR A 156 -8.13 1.71 -6.66
CA THR A 156 -8.77 2.75 -5.85
C THR A 156 -10.01 3.23 -6.58
N LEU A 157 -11.18 2.96 -6.01
CA LEU A 157 -12.46 3.44 -6.50
C LEU A 157 -12.85 4.69 -5.71
N GLN A 158 -13.23 5.74 -6.43
CA GLN A 158 -13.60 7.02 -5.83
C GLN A 158 -15.00 7.45 -6.25
N TRP A 159 -15.79 7.93 -5.30
CA TRP A 159 -17.12 8.49 -5.52
C TRP A 159 -17.28 9.83 -4.79
N PRO A 160 -18.09 10.77 -5.32
CA PRO A 160 -18.61 11.88 -4.53
C PRO A 160 -19.31 11.39 -3.25
N ASP A 161 -19.27 12.19 -2.19
CA ASP A 161 -19.81 11.83 -0.87
C ASP A 161 -21.28 11.35 -0.96
N GLY A 162 -22.13 12.07 -1.69
CA GLY A 162 -23.56 11.73 -1.83
C GLY A 162 -23.87 10.43 -2.57
N SER A 163 -22.90 9.83 -3.27
CA SER A 163 -23.06 8.53 -3.94
C SER A 163 -22.14 7.44 -3.41
N TYR A 164 -21.31 7.73 -2.40
CA TYR A 164 -20.30 6.82 -1.85
C TYR A 164 -20.91 5.49 -1.40
N THR A 165 -21.88 5.53 -0.50
CA THR A 165 -22.46 4.33 0.13
C THR A 165 -23.12 3.41 -0.89
N ASN A 166 -23.89 3.97 -1.82
CA ASN A 166 -24.50 3.21 -2.91
C ASN A 166 -23.43 2.63 -3.86
N GLY A 167 -22.42 3.45 -4.22
CA GLY A 167 -21.32 3.03 -5.08
C GLY A 167 -20.51 1.87 -4.50
N VAL A 168 -20.16 1.93 -3.21
CA VAL A 168 -19.46 0.84 -2.50
C VAL A 168 -20.31 -0.42 -2.42
N THR A 169 -21.62 -0.27 -2.18
CA THR A 169 -22.54 -1.41 -2.14
C THR A 169 -22.61 -2.13 -3.48
N ILE A 170 -22.76 -1.38 -4.59
CA ILE A 170 -22.79 -1.94 -5.94
C ILE A 170 -21.44 -2.59 -6.28
N ALA A 171 -20.33 -1.89 -6.02
CA ALA A 171 -19.00 -2.38 -6.36
C ALA A 171 -18.62 -3.66 -5.61
N SER A 172 -18.86 -3.70 -4.30
CA SER A 172 -18.55 -4.88 -3.48
C SER A 172 -19.47 -6.06 -3.82
N SER A 173 -20.75 -5.80 -4.10
CA SER A 173 -21.69 -6.84 -4.55
C SER A 173 -21.28 -7.43 -5.90
N ALA A 174 -20.85 -6.61 -6.85
CA ALA A 174 -20.37 -7.10 -8.15
C ALA A 174 -19.12 -7.97 -8.02
N LEU A 175 -18.13 -7.55 -7.22
CA LEU A 175 -16.94 -8.35 -6.93
C LEU A 175 -17.32 -9.72 -6.33
N SER A 176 -18.26 -9.72 -5.38
CA SER A 176 -18.72 -10.96 -4.74
C SER A 176 -19.48 -11.87 -5.72
N LEU A 177 -20.38 -11.31 -6.55
CA LEU A 177 -21.13 -12.05 -7.57
C LEU A 177 -20.21 -12.64 -8.64
N TRP A 178 -19.12 -11.97 -8.99
CA TRP A 178 -18.11 -12.48 -9.92
C TRP A 178 -17.12 -13.49 -9.29
N GLY A 179 -17.42 -13.94 -8.07
CA GLY A 179 -16.73 -15.04 -7.40
C GLY A 179 -15.47 -14.64 -6.64
N ASN A 180 -15.26 -13.34 -6.39
CA ASN A 180 -14.12 -12.91 -5.57
C ASN A 180 -14.43 -13.10 -4.08
N ASP A 181 -13.62 -13.89 -3.40
CA ASP A 181 -13.75 -14.09 -1.96
C ASP A 181 -13.14 -12.88 -1.22
N SER A 182 -13.90 -12.19 -0.38
CA SER A 182 -13.30 -11.20 0.51
C SER A 182 -12.49 -11.88 1.59
N VAL A 183 -11.21 -11.51 1.70
CA VAL A 183 -10.30 -11.98 2.76
C VAL A 183 -10.06 -10.92 3.82
N LYS A 184 -10.49 -9.68 3.56
CA LYS A 184 -10.39 -8.55 4.49
C LYS A 184 -11.44 -7.49 4.14
N TRP A 185 -12.10 -6.97 5.16
CA TRP A 185 -12.94 -5.77 5.08
C TRP A 185 -12.59 -4.86 6.27
N ALA A 186 -11.90 -3.75 5.99
CA ALA A 186 -11.53 -2.78 7.03
C ALA A 186 -12.23 -1.46 6.77
N ASN A 187 -13.40 -1.26 7.39
CA ASN A 187 -14.11 0.01 7.40
C ASN A 187 -13.59 0.90 8.53
N THR A 188 -13.12 2.10 8.20
CA THR A 188 -12.54 3.04 9.17
C THR A 188 -13.31 4.36 9.27
N TRP A 189 -14.48 4.49 8.64
CA TRP A 189 -15.28 5.71 8.66
C TRP A 189 -15.68 6.14 10.07
N GLY A 190 -16.13 5.20 10.90
CA GLY A 190 -16.55 5.46 12.28
C GLY A 190 -15.42 5.68 13.29
N ARG A 191 -14.15 5.68 12.86
CA ARG A 191 -13.04 5.98 13.78
C ARG A 191 -12.99 7.47 14.07
N LYS A 192 -12.88 7.87 15.34
CA LYS A 192 -12.70 9.27 15.71
C LYS A 192 -11.45 9.91 15.08
N HIS A 193 -10.33 9.19 15.11
CA HIS A 193 -9.03 9.66 14.63
C HIS A 193 -8.47 8.75 13.52
N GLY A 194 -7.66 9.35 12.65
CA GLY A 194 -6.90 8.64 11.64
C GLY A 194 -7.68 8.29 10.38
N TYR A 195 -7.07 7.44 9.56
CA TYR A 195 -7.47 7.13 8.20
C TYR A 195 -8.97 6.87 8.00
N LYS A 196 -9.55 7.47 6.95
CA LYS A 196 -10.97 7.40 6.59
C LYS A 196 -11.16 6.75 5.22
N ALA A 197 -11.58 5.49 5.17
CA ALA A 197 -12.01 4.78 3.96
C ALA A 197 -12.45 3.35 4.31
N ILE A 198 -12.78 2.57 3.28
CA ILE A 198 -12.80 1.10 3.38
C ILE A 198 -11.61 0.55 2.60
N ASN A 199 -10.81 -0.29 3.25
CA ASN A 199 -9.77 -1.08 2.62
C ASN A 199 -10.16 -2.55 2.64
N ALA A 200 -10.49 -3.08 1.47
CA ALA A 200 -10.85 -4.48 1.31
C ALA A 200 -9.77 -5.24 0.53
N ALA A 201 -9.60 -6.51 0.85
CA ALA A 201 -8.79 -7.41 0.05
C ALA A 201 -9.66 -8.56 -0.44
N TRP A 202 -9.48 -8.90 -1.70
CA TRP A 202 -10.28 -9.86 -2.45
C TRP A 202 -9.37 -10.90 -3.07
N ARG A 203 -9.82 -12.15 -3.10
CA ARG A 203 -9.10 -13.24 -3.73
C ARG A 203 -9.77 -13.55 -5.06
N ASP A 204 -9.01 -13.36 -6.13
CA ASP A 204 -9.47 -13.70 -7.47
C ASP A 204 -9.70 -15.23 -7.58
N PRO A 205 -10.86 -15.69 -8.06
CA PRO A 205 -11.18 -17.12 -8.10
C PRO A 205 -10.26 -17.93 -9.01
N HIS A 206 -9.69 -17.32 -10.06
CA HIS A 206 -8.88 -18.03 -11.06
C HIS A 206 -7.41 -18.15 -10.66
N SER A 207 -6.76 -17.01 -10.42
CA SER A 207 -5.35 -16.93 -10.03
C SER A 207 -5.11 -17.24 -8.56
N ARG A 208 -6.16 -17.17 -7.72
CA ARG A 208 -6.10 -17.22 -6.26
C ARG A 208 -5.25 -16.12 -5.62
N HIS A 209 -4.77 -15.17 -6.43
CA HIS A 209 -3.99 -14.03 -5.98
C HIS A 209 -4.90 -13.05 -5.24
N VAL A 210 -4.36 -12.44 -4.19
CA VAL A 210 -5.09 -11.43 -3.41
C VAL A 210 -4.77 -10.05 -3.96
N PHE A 211 -5.80 -9.27 -4.23
CA PHE A 211 -5.68 -7.86 -4.62
C PHE A 211 -6.43 -6.97 -3.63
N GLU A 212 -5.99 -5.71 -3.51
CA GLU A 212 -6.61 -4.72 -2.64
C GLU A 212 -7.53 -3.79 -3.45
N VAL A 213 -8.69 -3.47 -2.88
CA VAL A 213 -9.59 -2.42 -3.37
C VAL A 213 -9.80 -1.41 -2.24
N GLN A 214 -9.41 -0.17 -2.52
CA GLN A 214 -9.62 0.96 -1.61
C GLN A 214 -10.84 1.75 -2.09
N PHE A 215 -11.76 2.04 -1.17
CA PHE A 215 -12.99 2.80 -1.44
C PHE A 215 -12.91 4.18 -0.80
N HIS A 216 -12.84 5.23 -1.62
CA HIS A 216 -12.60 6.59 -1.18
C HIS A 216 -13.67 7.59 -1.67
N THR A 217 -13.74 8.70 -0.96
CA THR A 217 -14.23 9.99 -1.45
C THR A 217 -13.06 10.87 -1.92
N PRO A 218 -13.28 11.96 -2.68
CA PRO A 218 -12.24 12.94 -2.98
C PRO A 218 -11.53 13.46 -1.72
N SER A 219 -12.27 13.89 -0.71
CA SER A 219 -11.72 14.45 0.52
C SER A 219 -10.91 13.42 1.32
N SER A 220 -11.39 12.18 1.43
CA SER A 220 -10.63 11.13 2.12
C SER A 220 -9.38 10.71 1.36
N LYS A 221 -9.41 10.71 0.02
CA LYS A 221 -8.24 10.40 -0.80
C LYS A 221 -7.18 11.49 -0.67
N TRP A 222 -7.59 12.75 -0.75
CA TRP A 222 -6.71 13.89 -0.51
C TRP A 222 -6.08 13.80 0.87
N ALA A 223 -6.87 13.49 1.91
CA ALA A 223 -6.34 13.33 3.26
C ALA A 223 -5.30 12.20 3.36
N GLN A 224 -5.54 11.05 2.71
CA GLN A 224 -4.55 9.97 2.62
C GLN A 224 -3.23 10.45 2.00
N GLU A 225 -3.29 11.21 0.90
CA GLU A 225 -2.10 11.68 0.19
C GLU A 225 -1.34 12.76 0.97
N ALA A 226 -2.07 13.71 1.58
CA ALA A 226 -1.51 14.75 2.41
C ALA A 226 -0.81 14.18 3.65
N THR A 227 -1.44 13.21 4.30
CA THR A 227 -0.88 12.57 5.50
C THR A 227 0.25 11.59 5.20
N HIS A 228 0.36 11.06 3.98
CA HIS A 228 1.38 10.06 3.64
C HIS A 228 2.81 10.57 3.91
N LYS A 229 3.12 11.82 3.55
CA LYS A 229 4.43 12.42 3.79
C LYS A 229 4.73 12.57 5.29
N LEU A 230 3.72 12.96 6.07
CA LEU A 230 3.83 13.09 7.52
C LEU A 230 4.08 11.72 8.17
N TYR A 231 3.37 10.70 7.71
CA TYR A 231 3.57 9.32 8.14
C TYR A 231 4.97 8.80 7.79
N GLU A 232 5.47 9.12 6.59
CA GLU A 232 6.82 8.74 6.16
C GLU A 232 7.91 9.34 7.03
N GLU A 233 7.76 10.59 7.45
CA GLU A 233 8.65 11.25 8.41
C GLU A 233 8.49 10.63 9.81
N GLN A 234 7.24 10.44 10.27
CA GLN A 234 6.95 9.96 11.63
C GLN A 234 7.57 8.59 11.90
N ARG A 235 7.60 7.69 10.91
CA ARG A 235 8.11 6.32 11.07
C ARG A 235 9.63 6.19 11.01
N LEU A 236 10.38 7.26 10.73
CA LEU A 236 11.83 7.18 10.68
C LEU A 236 12.39 6.94 12.09
N PRO A 237 13.38 6.04 12.26
CA PRO A 237 14.05 5.84 13.55
C PRO A 237 14.74 7.09 14.10
N THR A 238 15.02 8.07 13.22
CA THR A 238 15.66 9.35 13.55
C THR A 238 14.68 10.43 14.00
N THR A 239 13.36 10.19 13.90
CA THR A 239 12.35 11.17 14.29
C THR A 239 12.19 11.19 15.80
N SER A 240 12.29 12.38 16.42
CA SER A 240 12.17 12.51 17.87
C SER A 240 10.74 12.22 18.35
N PRO A 241 10.55 11.80 19.61
CA PRO A 241 9.21 11.57 20.17
C PRO A 241 8.30 12.80 20.10
N GLU A 242 8.85 14.00 20.33
CA GLU A 242 8.12 15.27 20.26
C GLU A 242 7.63 15.53 18.83
N ARG A 243 8.53 15.37 17.84
CA ARG A 243 8.19 15.53 16.44
C ARG A 243 7.17 14.48 15.98
N ALA A 244 7.30 13.23 16.43
CA ALA A 244 6.35 12.17 16.13
C ALA A 244 4.94 12.50 16.67
N ARG A 245 4.85 13.14 17.85
CA ARG A 245 3.57 13.62 18.41
C ARG A 245 2.96 14.74 17.58
N GLU A 246 3.76 15.73 17.19
CA GLU A 246 3.30 16.82 16.29
C GLU A 246 2.77 16.28 14.96
N LEU A 247 3.52 15.37 14.33
CA LEU A 247 3.12 14.72 13.08
C LEU A 247 1.82 13.92 13.26
N GLN A 248 1.64 13.26 14.40
CA GLN A 248 0.40 12.54 14.71
C GLN A 248 -0.79 13.50 14.86
N GLU A 249 -0.62 14.61 15.56
CA GLU A 249 -1.65 15.64 15.74
C GLU A 249 -2.06 16.25 14.39
N GLN A 250 -1.09 16.56 13.52
CA GLN A 250 -1.36 17.06 12.16
C GLN A 250 -2.14 16.04 11.31
N GLN A 251 -1.74 14.77 11.35
CA GLN A 251 -2.46 13.72 10.63
C GLN A 251 -3.89 13.54 11.12
N ASN A 252 -4.10 13.59 12.44
CA ASN A 252 -5.43 13.50 13.03
C ASN A 252 -6.30 14.68 12.59
N ALA A 253 -5.79 15.91 12.66
CA ALA A 253 -6.52 17.10 12.22
C ALA A 253 -6.95 17.01 10.75
N ILE A 254 -6.06 16.52 9.87
CA ILE A 254 -6.39 16.32 8.44
C ILE A 254 -7.51 15.30 8.28
N PHE A 255 -7.44 14.13 8.91
CA PHE A 255 -8.48 13.11 8.78
C PHE A 255 -9.80 13.47 9.47
N GLU A 256 -9.76 14.22 10.56
CA GLU A 256 -10.97 14.72 11.24
C GLU A 256 -11.73 15.75 10.38
N SER A 257 -11.04 16.45 9.49
CA SER A 257 -11.68 17.38 8.55
C SER A 257 -12.42 16.69 7.39
N VAL A 258 -12.25 15.38 7.23
CA VAL A 258 -12.88 14.62 6.14
C VAL A 258 -14.37 14.41 6.45
N PRO A 259 -15.29 14.88 5.59
CA PRO A 259 -16.70 14.57 5.74
C PRO A 259 -16.93 13.07 5.67
N VAL A 260 -17.73 12.54 6.62
CA VAL A 260 -18.16 11.13 6.61
C VAL A 260 -19.42 11.03 5.74
N PRO A 261 -19.41 10.24 4.65
CA PRO A 261 -20.61 10.07 3.83
C PRO A 261 -21.74 9.39 4.61
N ASP A 262 -22.98 9.74 4.29
CA ASP A 262 -24.16 9.17 4.93
C ASP A 262 -24.18 7.63 4.81
N GLY A 263 -24.28 6.94 5.94
CA GLY A 263 -24.30 5.48 6.03
C GLY A 263 -22.93 4.79 5.79
N ALA A 264 -21.84 5.54 5.62
CA ALA A 264 -20.52 4.94 5.37
C ALA A 264 -20.00 4.10 6.55
N GLU A 265 -20.38 4.45 7.79
CA GLU A 265 -20.00 3.71 9.00
C GLU A 265 -20.66 2.33 9.06
N ASP A 266 -21.86 2.19 8.50
CA ASP A 266 -22.67 0.97 8.54
C ASP A 266 -22.39 0.02 7.37
N LEU A 267 -21.52 0.40 6.44
CA LEU A 267 -21.13 -0.43 5.31
C LEU A 267 -20.43 -1.70 5.79
N THR A 268 -21.09 -2.83 5.54
CA THR A 268 -20.60 -4.18 5.82
C THR A 268 -20.22 -4.89 4.53
N LEU A 269 -19.43 -5.96 4.69
CA LEU A 269 -19.12 -6.85 3.57
C LEU A 269 -20.43 -7.46 3.02
N PRO A 270 -20.62 -7.55 1.69
CA PRO A 270 -21.78 -8.22 1.12
C PRO A 270 -21.85 -9.69 1.57
N ALA A 271 -23.08 -10.18 1.76
CA ALA A 271 -23.31 -11.58 2.07
C ALA A 271 -22.79 -12.47 0.93
N ALA A 272 -22.11 -13.57 1.29
CA ALA A 272 -21.63 -14.52 0.29
C ALA A 272 -22.80 -15.06 -0.55
N PRO A 273 -22.63 -15.23 -1.88
CA PRO A 273 -23.63 -15.88 -2.70
C PRO A 273 -23.88 -17.29 -2.15
N ALA A 274 -25.16 -17.69 -2.06
CA ALA A 274 -25.51 -19.06 -1.65
C ALA A 274 -24.79 -20.06 -2.57
N GLN A 275 -23.90 -20.88 -2.01
CA GLN A 275 -23.15 -21.88 -2.76
C GLN A 275 -24.14 -22.84 -3.44
N GLY A 276 -24.22 -22.80 -4.78
CA GLY A 276 -25.14 -23.66 -5.52
C GLY A 276 -25.43 -23.31 -6.98
N ARG A 277 -25.08 -22.12 -7.46
CA ARG A 277 -25.15 -21.82 -8.90
C ARG A 277 -23.76 -21.95 -9.52
N GLN A 278 -23.56 -22.99 -10.32
CA GLN A 278 -22.57 -22.91 -11.40
C GLN A 278 -23.03 -21.78 -12.32
N GLU A 279 -22.37 -20.63 -12.24
CA GLU A 279 -22.69 -19.46 -13.07
C GLU A 279 -21.84 -19.42 -14.35
N PRO A 280 -22.40 -18.90 -15.46
CA PRO A 280 -21.73 -18.83 -16.75
C PRO A 280 -20.56 -17.84 -16.72
N ALA A 281 -19.69 -17.94 -17.73
CA ALA A 281 -18.50 -17.10 -17.91
C ALA A 281 -18.76 -15.61 -17.62
N ARG A 282 -17.82 -14.96 -16.93
CA ARG A 282 -17.77 -13.50 -16.66
C ARG A 282 -18.15 -12.74 -17.94
N THR A 283 -19.39 -12.28 -18.03
CA THR A 283 -19.78 -11.40 -19.14
C THR A 283 -19.50 -9.98 -18.68
N LEU A 284 -18.28 -9.50 -18.96
CA LEU A 284 -17.97 -8.10 -18.74
C LEU A 284 -18.92 -7.24 -19.59
N PRO A 285 -19.53 -6.19 -19.04
CA PRO A 285 -20.33 -5.28 -19.84
C PRO A 285 -19.46 -4.70 -20.97
N ALA A 286 -20.02 -4.73 -22.18
CA ALA A 286 -19.35 -4.26 -23.39
C ALA A 286 -18.80 -2.82 -23.20
N PRO A 287 -17.64 -2.48 -23.80
CA PRO A 287 -17.19 -1.10 -23.86
C PRO A 287 -18.28 -0.26 -24.53
N VAL A 288 -18.70 0.83 -23.89
CA VAL A 288 -19.56 1.83 -24.54
C VAL A 288 -18.62 2.78 -25.27
N ASP A 289 -18.73 2.85 -26.59
CA ASP A 289 -17.97 3.80 -27.41
C ASP A 289 -18.21 5.23 -26.91
N GLN A 290 -17.13 5.94 -26.58
CA GLN A 290 -17.21 7.38 -26.39
C GLN A 290 -17.52 8.04 -27.74
N PRO A 291 -18.50 8.96 -27.81
CA PRO A 291 -18.69 9.73 -29.04
C PRO A 291 -17.42 10.54 -29.31
N ALA A 292 -16.92 10.41 -30.54
CA ALA A 292 -15.77 11.18 -31.02
C ALA A 292 -16.01 12.67 -30.76
N ALA A 293 -15.00 13.33 -30.18
CA ALA A 293 -14.97 14.78 -30.09
C ALA A 293 -15.13 15.36 -31.50
N ALA A 294 -16.18 16.17 -31.70
CA ALA A 294 -16.38 16.91 -32.92
C ALA A 294 -15.18 17.85 -33.13
N ALA A 295 -14.63 17.83 -34.35
CA ALA A 295 -13.54 18.67 -34.82
C ALA A 295 -13.95 20.15 -34.92
#